data_AF-A0A662NY41-F1
#
_entry.id   AF-A0A662NY41-F1
#
_cell.length_a   1.000
_cell.length_b   1.000
_cell.length_c   1.000
_cell.angle_alpha   90.00
_cell.angle_beta   90.00
_cell.angle_gamma   90.00
#
_symmetry.space_group_name_H-M   'P 1'
#
loop_
_entity.id
_entity.type
_entity.pdbx_description
1 polymer ?
#
loop_
_entity_poly.entity_id
_entity_poly.type
_entity_poly.pdbx_seq_one_letter_code
_entity_poly.pdbx_strand_id
1 'polypeptide(L)'
;MRELTDVLDKCLREVIGDDREVPEFRTVLDERDERLYLIVHDRAEKSMMIAGGLIGKVASLLGLNITVLALSDIISKRMRIARNLKYFPNSGVFGRIKELMISELKYPPRKLPELDKYGESLIFFLESNYQSLLSEKIG
;
A
#
# COMPACT_ATOMS: atom_id res chain seq x y z
N MET A 1 5.96 9.32 17.66
CA MET A 1 5.23 9.60 16.40
C MET A 1 5.17 11.09 16.06
N ARG A 2 4.64 11.97 16.93
CA ARG A 2 4.66 13.44 16.67
C ARG A 2 6.05 13.98 16.30
N GLU A 3 7.07 13.61 17.06
CA GLU A 3 8.45 14.03 16.78
C GLU A 3 8.97 13.62 15.39
N LEU A 4 8.62 12.42 14.90
CA LEU A 4 9.04 11.98 13.56
C LEU A 4 8.32 12.76 12.46
N THR A 5 7.02 13.00 12.63
CA THR A 5 6.22 13.81 11.72
C THR A 5 6.76 15.25 11.63
N ASP A 6 7.13 15.84 12.77
CA ASP A 6 7.69 17.20 12.83
C ASP A 6 9.07 17.28 12.16
N VAL A 7 9.93 16.28 12.36
CA VAL A 7 11.23 16.18 11.68
C VAL A 7 11.06 16.03 10.17
N LEU A 8 10.10 15.20 9.71
CA LEU A 8 9.79 15.04 8.29
C LEU A 8 9.28 16.33 7.67
N ASP A 9 8.36 17.02 8.34
CA ASP A 9 7.82 18.30 7.87
C ASP A 9 8.95 19.33 7.71
N LYS A 10 9.84 19.40 8.71
CA LYS A 10 11.02 20.28 8.65
C LYS A 10 11.94 19.94 7.47
N CYS A 11 12.32 18.67 7.30
CA CYS A 11 13.18 18.25 6.19
C CYS A 11 12.51 18.45 4.83
N LEU A 12 11.19 18.25 4.73
CA LEU A 12 10.43 18.51 3.52
C LEU A 12 10.47 20.00 3.16
N ARG A 13 10.23 20.89 4.11
CA ARG A 13 10.34 22.35 3.91
C ARG A 13 11.75 22.77 3.48
N GLU A 14 12.78 22.22 4.12
CA GLU A 14 14.18 22.49 3.75
C GLU A 14 14.51 22.06 2.30
N VAL A 15 13.97 20.93 1.83
CA VAL A 15 14.22 20.42 0.47
C VAL A 15 13.34 21.09 -0.58
N ILE A 16 12.10 21.44 -0.23
CA ILE A 16 11.12 22.10 -1.11
C ILE A 16 11.47 23.59 -1.30
N GLY A 17 12.02 24.23 -0.26
CA GLY A 17 12.19 25.67 -0.17
C GLY A 17 10.91 26.38 0.30
N ASP A 18 11.04 27.56 0.90
CA ASP A 18 9.92 28.29 1.54
C ASP A 18 8.80 28.72 0.57
N ASP A 19 9.06 28.68 -0.75
CA ASP A 19 8.12 29.16 -1.79
C ASP A 19 7.06 28.15 -2.22
N ARG A 20 7.10 26.91 -1.73
CA ARG A 20 6.16 25.85 -2.11
C ARG A 20 5.53 25.20 -0.88
N GLU A 21 4.22 25.07 -0.94
CA GLU A 21 3.43 24.48 0.14
C GLU A 21 3.68 22.96 0.22
N VAL A 22 4.02 22.49 1.42
CA VAL A 22 4.09 21.06 1.72
C VAL A 22 2.65 20.56 1.95
N PRO A 23 2.16 19.55 1.23
CA PRO A 23 0.83 19.00 1.45
C PRO A 23 0.66 18.54 2.88
N GLU A 24 -0.56 18.63 3.41
CA GLU A 24 -0.88 17.94 4.65
C GLU A 24 -0.75 16.43 4.45
N PHE A 25 -0.07 15.74 5.37
CA PHE A 25 0.11 14.30 5.30
C PHE A 25 -0.06 13.65 6.67
N ARG A 26 -0.39 12.35 6.64
CA ARG A 26 -0.37 11.47 7.81
C ARG A 26 0.72 10.43 7.66
N THR A 27 1.34 10.06 8.76
CA THR A 27 2.41 9.04 8.77
C THR A 27 1.92 7.73 9.35
N VAL A 28 2.32 6.61 8.73
CA VAL A 28 2.18 5.28 9.33
C VAL A 28 3.51 4.56 9.23
N LEU A 29 4.04 4.09 10.36
CA LEU A 29 5.27 3.31 10.41
C LEU A 29 4.96 1.82 10.32
N ASP A 30 5.65 1.12 9.42
CA ASP A 30 5.75 -0.33 9.40
C ASP A 30 7.11 -0.74 9.92
N GLU A 31 7.14 -1.12 11.20
CA GLU A 31 8.36 -1.57 11.88
C GLU A 31 8.90 -2.89 11.31
N ARG A 32 8.07 -3.70 10.64
CA ARG A 32 8.52 -5.00 10.09
C ARG A 32 9.34 -4.82 8.82
N ASP A 33 8.89 -3.94 7.95
CA ASP A 33 9.53 -3.64 6.66
C ASP A 33 10.42 -2.39 6.73
N GLU A 34 10.67 -1.86 7.93
CA GLU A 34 11.40 -0.61 8.21
C GLU A 34 10.98 0.54 7.28
N ARG A 35 9.67 0.66 7.07
CA ARG A 35 9.08 1.53 6.04
C ARG A 35 8.12 2.54 6.64
N LEU A 36 8.28 3.79 6.24
CA LEU A 36 7.38 4.87 6.59
C LEU A 36 6.46 5.20 5.42
N TYR A 37 5.15 5.17 5.66
CA TYR A 37 4.15 5.60 4.72
C TYR A 37 3.73 7.04 4.99
N LEU A 38 3.81 7.88 3.96
CA LEU A 38 3.24 9.22 3.94
C LEU A 38 1.94 9.17 3.16
N ILE A 39 0.83 9.53 3.81
CA ILE A 39 -0.51 9.50 3.23
C ILE A 39 -0.97 10.94 3.02
N VAL A 40 -0.99 11.36 1.76
CA VAL A 40 -1.51 12.66 1.29
C VAL A 40 -2.95 12.52 0.82
N HIS A 41 -3.65 13.62 0.57
CA HIS A 41 -5.07 13.61 0.22
C HIS A 41 -5.33 12.95 -1.14
N ASP A 42 -4.58 13.33 -2.18
CA ASP A 42 -4.84 12.85 -3.54
C ASP A 42 -3.58 12.55 -4.38
N ARG A 43 -3.81 12.22 -5.66
CA ARG A 43 -2.75 11.85 -6.60
C ARG A 43 -1.90 13.04 -7.04
N ALA A 44 -2.46 14.25 -7.08
CA ALA A 44 -1.74 15.44 -7.48
C ALA A 44 -0.70 15.79 -6.40
N GLU A 45 -1.11 15.79 -5.13
CA GLU A 45 -0.20 15.99 -3.99
C GLU A 45 0.87 14.89 -3.92
N LYS A 46 0.47 13.62 -4.11
CA LYS A 46 1.43 12.50 -4.16
C LYS A 46 2.46 12.71 -5.27
N SER A 47 2.00 13.12 -6.45
CA SER A 47 2.89 13.40 -7.59
C SER A 47 3.83 14.55 -7.27
N MET A 48 3.35 15.61 -6.63
CA MET A 48 4.18 16.74 -6.19
C MET A 48 5.28 16.29 -5.20
N MET A 49 4.94 15.44 -4.23
CA MET A 49 5.91 14.90 -3.26
C MET A 49 6.97 13.98 -3.89
N ILE A 50 6.61 13.25 -4.94
CA ILE A 50 7.52 12.32 -5.63
C ILE A 50 8.33 13.05 -6.72
N ALA A 51 7.77 14.10 -7.32
CA ALA A 51 8.36 14.85 -8.42
C ALA A 51 9.76 15.37 -8.04
N GLY A 52 10.68 15.33 -9.01
CA GLY A 52 12.05 15.80 -8.82
C GLY A 52 12.86 15.02 -7.78
N GLY A 53 12.40 13.83 -7.36
CA GLY A 53 13.08 13.01 -6.36
C GLY A 53 13.04 13.59 -4.95
N LEU A 54 12.09 14.49 -4.68
CA LEU A 54 12.02 15.24 -3.43
C LEU A 54 11.96 14.33 -2.21
N ILE A 55 10.99 13.41 -2.20
CA ILE A 55 10.89 12.45 -1.10
C ILE A 55 12.09 11.50 -1.04
N GLY A 56 12.73 11.21 -2.18
CA GLY A 56 13.95 10.41 -2.23
C GLY A 56 15.12 11.11 -1.53
N LYS A 57 15.25 12.43 -1.67
CA LYS A 57 16.25 13.23 -0.94
C LYS A 57 15.98 13.20 0.57
N VAL A 58 14.74 13.43 0.99
CA VAL A 58 14.35 13.38 2.40
C VAL A 58 14.58 11.98 2.99
N ALA A 59 14.19 10.93 2.27
CA ALA A 59 14.43 9.54 2.65
C ALA A 59 15.92 9.25 2.85
N SER A 60 16.78 9.73 1.95
CA SER A 60 18.24 9.60 2.05
C SER A 60 18.81 10.35 3.25
N LEU A 61 18.39 11.60 3.47
CA LEU A 61 18.85 12.42 4.60
C LEU A 61 18.50 11.82 5.96
N LEU A 62 17.32 11.20 6.06
CA LEU A 62 16.84 10.60 7.30
C LEU A 62 17.24 9.12 7.44
N GLY A 63 17.82 8.51 6.41
CA GLY A 63 18.11 7.07 6.39
C GLY A 63 16.86 6.20 6.49
N LEU A 64 15.72 6.66 5.96
CA LEU A 64 14.41 5.99 6.06
C LEU A 64 13.94 5.48 4.69
N ASN A 65 13.22 4.35 4.68
CA ASN A 65 12.49 3.91 3.51
C ASN A 65 11.10 4.55 3.48
N ILE A 66 10.89 5.54 2.62
CA ILE A 66 9.63 6.30 2.58
C ILE A 66 8.80 5.93 1.34
N THR A 67 7.50 5.68 1.54
CA THR A 67 6.52 5.46 0.47
C THR A 67 5.39 6.48 0.57
N VAL A 68 5.14 7.23 -0.52
CA VAL A 68 4.04 8.20 -0.59
C VAL A 68 2.79 7.55 -1.22
N LEU A 69 1.65 7.70 -0.55
CA LEU A 69 0.36 7.14 -0.94
C LEU A 69 -0.70 8.25 -0.98
N ALA A 70 -1.59 8.17 -1.95
CA ALA A 70 -2.77 9.02 -2.00
C ALA A 70 -3.92 8.35 -1.22
N LEU A 71 -4.60 9.11 -0.37
CA LEU A 71 -5.77 8.63 0.36
C LEU A 71 -6.88 8.20 -0.61
N SER A 72 -7.07 8.95 -1.71
CA SER A 72 -8.01 8.59 -2.78
C SER A 72 -7.73 7.20 -3.39
N ASP A 73 -6.45 6.82 -3.56
CA ASP A 73 -6.07 5.47 -4.03
C ASP A 73 -6.40 4.40 -3.01
N ILE A 74 -6.11 4.65 -1.73
CA ILE A 74 -6.40 3.73 -0.63
C ILE A 74 -7.91 3.48 -0.54
N ILE A 75 -8.72 4.54 -0.58
CA ILE A 75 -10.18 4.46 -0.55
C ILE A 75 -10.69 3.68 -1.77
N SER A 76 -10.22 4.03 -2.97
CA SER A 76 -10.64 3.36 -4.21
C SER A 76 -10.35 1.86 -4.19
N LYS A 77 -9.15 1.49 -3.72
CA LYS A 77 -8.76 0.08 -3.56
C LYS A 77 -9.64 -0.63 -2.54
N ARG A 78 -9.88 -0.04 -1.36
CA ARG A 78 -10.75 -0.62 -0.32
C ARG A 78 -12.18 -0.82 -0.83
N MET A 79 -12.73 0.14 -1.56
CA MET A 79 -14.06 0.04 -2.17
C MET A 79 -14.14 -1.09 -3.20
N ARG A 80 -13.12 -1.22 -4.06
CA ARG A 80 -13.06 -2.30 -5.06
C ARG A 80 -12.99 -3.68 -4.38
N ILE A 81 -12.18 -3.80 -3.33
CA ILE A 81 -12.09 -5.04 -2.54
C ILE A 81 -13.43 -5.34 -1.88
N ALA A 82 -14.00 -4.39 -1.12
CA ALA A 82 -15.25 -4.57 -0.40
C ALA A 82 -16.41 -4.98 -1.32
N ARG A 83 -16.51 -4.35 -2.51
CA ARG A 83 -17.52 -4.70 -3.52
C ARG A 83 -17.37 -6.14 -4.02
N ASN A 84 -16.13 -6.62 -4.14
CA ASN A 84 -15.84 -7.92 -4.74
C ASN A 84 -15.82 -9.08 -3.73
N LEU A 85 -15.62 -8.81 -2.43
CA LEU A 85 -15.56 -9.85 -1.38
C LEU A 85 -16.79 -10.76 -1.35
N LYS A 86 -17.97 -10.27 -1.75
CA LYS A 86 -19.21 -11.05 -1.82
C LYS A 86 -19.19 -12.17 -2.87
N TYR A 87 -18.33 -12.06 -3.88
CA TYR A 87 -18.21 -13.07 -4.94
C TYR A 87 -17.24 -14.21 -4.59
N PHE A 88 -16.51 -14.10 -3.46
CA PHE A 88 -15.57 -15.11 -3.02
C PHE A 88 -16.21 -16.05 -1.98
N PRO A 89 -16.34 -17.36 -2.30
CA PRO A 89 -16.73 -18.38 -1.33
C PRO A 89 -15.78 -18.44 -0.13
N ASN A 90 -16.28 -18.93 1.01
CA ASN A 90 -15.47 -19.12 2.22
C ASN A 90 -14.72 -20.46 2.25
N SER A 91 -14.69 -21.20 1.13
CA SER A 91 -14.13 -22.55 1.06
C SER A 91 -12.97 -22.65 0.06
N GLY A 92 -12.10 -23.64 0.29
CA GLY A 92 -10.98 -23.95 -0.58
C GLY A 92 -10.03 -22.77 -0.81
N VAL A 93 -9.49 -22.68 -2.02
CA VAL A 93 -8.54 -21.61 -2.42
C VAL A 93 -9.21 -20.23 -2.39
N PHE A 94 -10.50 -20.12 -2.71
CA PHE A 94 -11.22 -18.85 -2.70
C PHE A 94 -11.40 -18.28 -1.29
N GLY A 95 -11.59 -19.13 -0.27
CA GLY A 95 -11.61 -18.71 1.13
C GLY A 95 -10.28 -18.04 1.53
N ARG A 96 -9.16 -18.60 1.09
CA ARG A 96 -7.81 -18.05 1.36
C ARG A 96 -7.58 -16.72 0.65
N ILE A 97 -7.97 -16.62 -0.62
CA ILE A 97 -7.91 -15.36 -1.38
C ILE A 97 -8.76 -14.29 -0.69
N LYS A 98 -9.93 -14.66 -0.18
CA LYS A 98 -10.81 -13.75 0.56
C LYS A 98 -10.14 -13.21 1.82
N GLU A 99 -9.43 -14.04 2.58
CA GLU A 99 -8.67 -13.60 3.75
C GLU A 99 -7.53 -12.63 3.38
N LEU A 100 -6.81 -12.91 2.29
CA LEU A 100 -5.80 -11.99 1.76
C LEU A 100 -6.42 -10.65 1.36
N MET A 101 -7.55 -10.68 0.64
CA MET A 101 -8.30 -9.47 0.27
C MET A 101 -8.78 -8.68 1.49
N ILE A 102 -9.24 -9.36 2.56
CA ILE A 102 -9.63 -8.70 3.82
C ILE A 102 -8.40 -8.06 4.47
N SER A 103 -7.23 -8.71 4.45
CA SER A 103 -6.00 -8.14 5.01
C SER A 103 -5.57 -6.85 4.30
N GLU A 104 -5.79 -6.77 2.98
CA GLU A 104 -5.51 -5.58 2.16
C GLU A 104 -6.36 -4.36 2.58
N LEU A 105 -7.51 -4.56 3.22
CA LEU A 105 -8.32 -3.44 3.75
C LEU A 105 -7.60 -2.69 4.88
N LYS A 106 -6.66 -3.34 5.57
CA LYS A 106 -5.87 -2.75 6.65
C LYS A 106 -4.60 -2.03 6.17
N TYR A 107 -4.25 -2.16 4.88
CA TYR A 107 -3.10 -1.45 4.32
C TYR A 107 -3.30 0.08 4.39
N PRO A 108 -2.26 0.88 4.73
CA PRO A 108 -0.89 0.51 5.13
C PRO A 108 -0.64 0.54 6.66
N PRO A 109 0.21 -0.32 7.22
CA PRO A 109 0.68 -1.58 6.64
C PRO A 109 -0.39 -2.67 6.76
N ARG A 110 -0.42 -3.58 5.79
CA ARG A 110 -1.25 -4.78 5.92
C ARG A 110 -0.53 -5.76 6.84
N LYS A 111 -1.25 -6.40 7.76
CA LYS A 111 -0.76 -7.61 8.41
C LYS A 111 -1.20 -8.79 7.56
N LEU A 112 -0.24 -9.50 6.96
CA LEU A 112 -0.53 -10.76 6.30
C LEU A 112 -1.16 -11.73 7.32
N PRO A 113 -2.17 -12.52 6.91
CA PRO A 113 -2.67 -13.60 7.77
C PRO A 113 -1.54 -14.61 8.05
N GLU A 114 -1.58 -15.25 9.23
CA GLU A 114 -0.60 -16.26 9.66
C GLU A 114 -0.58 -17.44 8.68
N LEU A 115 0.42 -17.46 7.78
CA LEU A 115 0.54 -18.41 6.65
C LEU A 115 0.83 -19.86 7.08
N ASP A 116 1.27 -20.05 8.31
CA ASP A 116 1.55 -21.31 8.98
C ASP A 116 0.32 -22.23 9.11
N LYS A 117 -0.90 -21.69 8.94
CA LYS A 117 -2.13 -22.47 8.80
C LYS A 117 -2.45 -22.95 7.37
N TYR A 118 -1.64 -22.58 6.36
CA TYR A 118 -2.05 -22.65 4.96
C TYR A 118 -1.25 -23.61 4.06
N GLY A 119 -0.21 -24.28 4.59
CA GLY A 119 0.63 -25.21 3.83
C GLY A 119 1.37 -24.56 2.65
N GLU A 120 2.10 -25.34 1.85
CA GLU A 120 2.65 -24.86 0.58
C GLU A 120 1.49 -24.57 -0.39
N SER A 121 1.15 -23.31 -0.59
CA SER A 121 0.15 -22.92 -1.58
C SER A 121 0.61 -21.67 -2.30
N LEU A 122 1.17 -21.92 -3.48
CA LEU A 122 1.68 -20.95 -4.42
C LEU A 122 0.51 -20.33 -5.20
N ILE A 123 0.05 -19.15 -4.79
CA ILE A 123 -1.04 -18.45 -5.49
C ILE A 123 -0.42 -17.47 -6.49
N PHE A 124 -0.33 -17.88 -7.76
CA PHE A 124 -0.02 -16.97 -8.87
C PHE A 124 -1.32 -16.40 -9.47
N PHE A 125 -1.62 -15.13 -9.19
CA PHE A 125 -2.57 -14.39 -10.01
C PHE A 125 -1.84 -13.77 -11.20
N LEU A 126 -1.72 -14.55 -12.28
CA LEU A 126 -1.39 -14.04 -13.60
C LEU A 126 -2.65 -14.14 -14.46
N GLU A 127 -3.00 -13.05 -15.14
CA GLU A 127 -4.18 -12.98 -16.02
C GLU A 127 -4.14 -14.06 -17.14
N SER A 128 -2.94 -14.47 -17.54
CA SER A 128 -2.71 -15.61 -18.45
C SER A 128 -3.18 -16.95 -17.89
N ASN A 129 -3.04 -17.18 -16.59
CA ASN A 129 -3.32 -18.49 -15.97
C ASN A 129 -4.82 -18.69 -15.72
N TYR A 130 -5.59 -17.60 -15.60
CA TYR A 130 -7.05 -17.67 -15.48
C TYR A 130 -7.71 -18.25 -16.73
N GLN A 131 -7.20 -17.91 -17.93
CA GLN A 131 -7.69 -18.46 -19.19
C GLN A 131 -7.33 -19.94 -19.34
N SER A 132 -6.12 -20.35 -18.93
CA SER A 132 -5.71 -21.76 -18.94
C SER A 132 -6.56 -22.64 -18.01
N LEU A 133 -6.96 -22.12 -16.85
CA LEU A 133 -7.82 -22.86 -15.91
C LEU A 133 -9.25 -23.07 -16.45
N LEU A 134 -9.72 -22.19 -17.34
CA LEU A 134 -11.00 -22.33 -18.02
C LEU A 134 -10.93 -23.35 -19.17
N SER A 135 -9.78 -23.50 -19.83
CA SER A 135 -9.58 -24.48 -20.91
C SER A 135 -9.47 -25.93 -20.43
N GLU A 136 -9.09 -26.18 -19.17
CA GLU A 136 -8.97 -27.55 -18.62
C GLU A 136 -10.32 -28.19 -18.22
N LYS A 137 -11.44 -27.48 -18.34
CA LYS A 137 -12.79 -28.05 -18.10
C LYS A 137 -13.50 -28.56 -19.37
N ILE A 138 -12.79 -28.65 -20.49
CA ILE A 138 -13.27 -29.30 -21.71
C ILE A 138 -12.24 -30.36 -22.10
N GLY A 139 -12.26 -31.48 -21.38
CA GLY A 139 -11.47 -32.67 -21.62
C GLY A 139 -12.13 -33.86 -20.95
#